data_AF-A0A1A9T1E2-F1
#
_entry.id   AF-A0A1A9T1E2-F1
#
_cell.length_a   1.000
_cell.length_b   1.000
_cell.length_c   1.000
_cell.angle_alpha   90.00
_cell.angle_beta   90.00
_cell.angle_gamma   90.00
#
_symmetry.space_group_name_H-M   'P 1'
#
loop_
_entity.id
_entity.type
_entity.pdbx_description
1 polymer ?
#
loop_
_entity_poly.entity_id
_entity_poly.type
_entity_poly.pdbx_seq_one_letter_code
_entity_poly.pdbx_strand_id
1 'polypeptide(L)'
;MSTTTPANKSNPFIRHLSIFAGLAFFMLLTRGSHALTAVAFPDASLAIFLLGGLFLGRAVWFVAFFVLASLIDFGAAALDPMQGFCLTDGYWGLIPAYAVMWMGGRFLGKQQNPFAVMPYSIVSVVTTLAAFVISTQAYYLFSGRFPNHGMQETIQYGWNYLPTYLGYTMMYFAIIWATAQLIRRVRIDRTVQA
;
A
#
# COMPACT_ATOMS: atom_id res chain seq x y z
N MET A 1 8.81 38.04 -32.38
CA MET A 1 9.83 37.35 -31.57
C MET A 1 9.10 36.54 -30.51
N SER A 2 8.80 35.26 -30.78
CA SER A 2 8.03 34.40 -29.88
C SER A 2 8.96 33.78 -28.84
N THR A 3 8.83 34.21 -27.58
CA THR A 3 9.53 33.61 -26.44
C THR A 3 8.83 32.30 -26.09
N THR A 4 9.36 31.18 -26.56
CA THR A 4 8.97 29.85 -26.07
C THR A 4 9.59 29.66 -24.69
N THR A 5 8.78 29.78 -23.64
CA THR A 5 9.17 29.41 -22.28
C THR A 5 9.59 27.94 -22.29
N PRO A 6 10.83 27.57 -21.90
CA PRO A 6 11.25 26.19 -21.87
C PRO A 6 10.41 25.44 -20.83
N ALA A 7 9.64 24.44 -21.28
CA ALA A 7 8.89 23.57 -20.41
C ALA A 7 9.85 22.92 -19.39
N ASN A 8 9.64 23.22 -18.10
CA ASN A 8 10.42 22.65 -17.00
C ASN A 8 10.21 21.12 -16.98
N LYS A 9 11.12 20.38 -17.64
CA LYS A 9 11.18 18.92 -17.56
C LYS A 9 11.73 18.54 -16.18
N SER A 10 10.84 18.40 -15.22
CA SER A 10 11.17 17.90 -13.88
C SER A 10 12.00 16.61 -13.99
N ASN A 11 13.13 16.54 -13.29
CA ASN A 11 14.01 15.37 -13.28
C ASN A 11 13.21 14.12 -12.81
N PRO A 12 13.20 13.01 -13.57
CA PRO A 12 12.42 11.82 -13.22
C PRO A 12 12.80 11.25 -11.85
N PHE A 13 14.06 11.43 -11.42
CA PHE A 13 14.51 11.04 -10.09
C PHE A 13 13.85 11.88 -8.99
N ILE A 14 13.85 13.21 -9.13
CA ILE A 14 13.22 14.13 -8.17
C ILE A 14 11.72 13.83 -8.06
N ARG A 15 11.05 13.58 -9.19
CA ARG A 15 9.64 13.20 -9.20
C ARG A 15 9.38 11.92 -8.40
N HIS A 16 10.17 10.87 -8.63
CA HIS A 16 10.02 9.62 -7.87
C HIS A 16 10.28 9.83 -6.38
N LEU A 17 11.26 10.66 -6.03
CA LEU A 17 11.56 10.98 -4.64
C LEU A 17 10.39 11.72 -3.96
N SER A 18 9.77 12.69 -4.63
CA SER A 18 8.60 13.39 -4.10
C SER A 18 7.41 12.45 -3.89
N ILE A 19 7.16 11.53 -4.84
CA ILE A 19 6.10 10.52 -4.70
C ILE A 19 6.39 9.59 -3.52
N PHE A 20 7.63 9.10 -3.42
CA PHE A 20 8.07 8.27 -2.31
C PHE A 20 7.89 9.00 -0.97
N ALA A 21 8.37 10.24 -0.86
CA ALA A 21 8.26 11.03 0.36
C ALA A 21 6.79 11.26 0.79
N GLY A 22 5.91 11.58 -0.17
CA GLY A 22 4.49 11.74 0.12
C GLY A 22 3.84 10.45 0.62
N LEU A 23 4.09 9.34 -0.06
CA LEU A 23 3.58 8.03 0.36
C LEU A 23 4.17 7.55 1.70
N ALA A 24 5.46 7.79 1.93
CA ALA A 24 6.15 7.46 3.18
C ALA A 24 5.58 8.25 4.37
N PHE A 25 5.25 9.52 4.15
CA PHE A 25 4.56 10.35 5.14
C PHE A 25 3.18 9.76 5.51
N PHE A 26 2.38 9.35 4.52
CA PHE A 26 1.10 8.67 4.78
C PHE A 26 1.27 7.33 5.50
N MET A 27 2.32 6.56 5.18
CA MET A 27 2.63 5.31 5.89
C MET A 27 2.91 5.59 7.37
N LEU A 28 3.76 6.58 7.67
CA LEU A 28 4.06 6.99 9.04
C LEU A 28 2.80 7.43 9.79
N LEU A 29 1.94 8.23 9.16
CA LEU A 29 0.71 8.72 9.78
C LEU A 29 -0.31 7.61 10.11
N THR A 30 -0.41 6.58 9.27
CA THR A 30 -1.46 5.56 9.41
C THR A 30 -0.95 4.35 10.18
N ARG A 31 0.22 3.82 9.82
CA ARG A 31 0.83 2.67 10.49
C ARG A 31 1.43 3.03 11.85
N GLY A 32 2.02 4.22 11.96
CA GLY A 32 2.56 4.73 13.22
C GLY A 32 1.49 5.28 14.17
N SER A 33 0.23 5.40 13.75
CA SER A 33 -0.82 6.04 14.55
C SER A 33 -1.06 5.35 15.91
N HIS A 34 -0.86 4.04 15.99
CA HIS A 34 -0.96 3.28 17.25
C HIS A 34 0.10 3.69 18.29
N ALA A 35 1.24 4.23 17.87
CA ALA A 35 2.32 4.66 18.74
C ALA A 35 2.40 6.19 18.90
N LEU A 36 1.92 6.97 17.91
CA LEU A 36 2.12 8.42 17.87
C LEU A 36 0.88 9.26 18.22
N THR A 37 -0.35 8.74 18.12
CA THR A 37 -1.57 9.58 18.23
C THR A 37 -2.70 8.91 19.00
N ALA A 38 -3.55 9.73 19.66
CA ALA A 38 -4.76 9.25 20.36
C ALA A 38 -5.89 8.80 19.40
N VAL A 39 -5.78 9.16 18.11
CA VAL A 39 -6.69 8.72 17.04
C VAL A 39 -5.90 7.77 16.14
N ALA A 40 -6.34 6.51 16.02
CA ALA A 40 -5.73 5.53 15.15
C ALA A 40 -6.43 5.53 13.79
N PHE A 41 -5.73 5.94 12.73
CA PHE A 41 -6.23 5.81 11.37
C PHE A 41 -6.02 4.37 10.89
N PRO A 42 -6.92 3.80 10.08
CA PRO A 42 -6.68 2.49 9.47
C PRO A 42 -5.36 2.46 8.70
N ASP A 43 -4.60 1.37 8.78
CA ASP A 43 -3.32 1.24 8.08
C ASP A 43 -3.51 1.32 6.55
N ALA A 44 -2.80 2.26 5.90
CA ALA A 44 -2.84 2.47 4.46
C ALA A 44 -1.79 1.65 3.67
N SER A 45 -0.99 0.81 4.35
CA SER A 45 0.20 0.16 3.78
C SER A 45 -0.10 -0.59 2.48
N LEU A 46 -1.18 -1.37 2.39
CA LEU A 46 -1.55 -2.09 1.17
C LEU A 46 -1.79 -1.15 -0.02
N ALA A 47 -2.53 -0.07 0.22
CA ALA A 47 -2.78 0.94 -0.80
C ALA A 47 -1.46 1.62 -1.22
N ILE A 48 -0.57 1.91 -0.26
CA ILE A 48 0.75 2.49 -0.52
C ILE A 48 1.62 1.57 -1.37
N PHE A 49 1.67 0.26 -1.09
CA PHE A 49 2.44 -0.68 -1.90
C PHE A 49 1.88 -0.81 -3.33
N LEU A 50 0.55 -0.80 -3.50
CA LEU A 50 -0.05 -0.79 -4.84
C LEU A 50 0.26 0.51 -5.58
N LEU A 51 0.13 1.68 -4.93
CA LEU A 51 0.47 2.96 -5.53
C LEU A 51 1.97 3.09 -5.83
N GLY A 52 2.83 2.57 -4.97
CA GLY A 52 4.26 2.50 -5.22
C GLY A 52 4.57 1.66 -6.46
N GLY A 53 3.91 0.52 -6.62
CA GLY A 53 3.99 -0.29 -7.85
C GLY A 53 3.54 0.48 -9.09
N LEU A 54 2.45 1.25 -8.96
CA LEU A 54 1.85 2.03 -10.04
C LEU A 54 2.70 3.22 -10.47
N PHE A 55 3.27 3.97 -9.52
CA PHE A 55 3.97 5.23 -9.79
C PHE A 55 5.50 5.12 -9.84
N LEU A 56 6.10 4.19 -9.10
CA LEU A 56 7.56 4.06 -8.96
C LEU A 56 8.09 2.83 -9.68
N GLY A 57 7.39 1.69 -9.57
CA GLY A 57 7.60 0.44 -10.31
C GLY A 57 8.92 -0.31 -10.09
N ARG A 58 9.99 0.35 -9.64
CA ARG A 58 11.31 -0.26 -9.39
C ARG A 58 11.38 -0.90 -8.01
N ALA A 59 11.99 -2.08 -7.92
CA ALA A 59 12.10 -2.86 -6.68
C ALA A 59 12.82 -2.14 -5.53
N VAL A 60 13.73 -1.20 -5.84
CA VAL A 60 14.42 -0.41 -4.80
C VAL A 60 13.44 0.37 -3.91
N TRP A 61 12.34 0.88 -4.49
CA TRP A 61 11.31 1.62 -3.76
C TRP A 61 10.41 0.69 -2.95
N PHE A 62 10.16 -0.52 -3.45
CA PHE A 62 9.48 -1.56 -2.67
C PHE A 62 10.26 -1.89 -1.39
N VAL A 63 11.58 -2.12 -1.54
CA VAL A 63 12.47 -2.39 -0.40
C VAL A 63 12.47 -1.20 0.56
N ALA A 64 12.54 0.03 0.06
CA ALA A 64 12.51 1.24 0.89
C ALA A 64 11.21 1.34 1.73
N PHE A 65 10.04 1.07 1.13
CA PHE A 65 8.77 1.05 1.89
C PHE A 65 8.71 -0.10 2.89
N PHE A 66 9.22 -1.29 2.54
CA PHE A 66 9.23 -2.42 3.45
C PHE A 66 10.16 -2.19 4.66
N VAL A 67 11.33 -1.61 4.42
CA VAL A 67 12.25 -1.19 5.48
C VAL A 67 11.59 -0.13 6.35
N LEU A 68 10.93 0.87 5.76
CA LEU A 68 10.20 1.89 6.53
C LEU A 68 9.10 1.28 7.40
N ALA A 69 8.27 0.39 6.84
CA ALA A 69 7.22 -0.32 7.59
C ALA A 69 7.82 -1.13 8.75
N SER A 70 8.92 -1.84 8.51
CA SER A 70 9.64 -2.59 9.54
C SER A 70 10.18 -1.67 10.64
N LEU A 71 10.80 -0.54 10.27
CA LEU A 71 11.30 0.42 11.26
C LEU A 71 10.18 1.00 12.13
N ILE A 72 8.99 1.24 11.56
CA ILE A 72 7.81 1.68 12.31
C ILE A 72 7.39 0.60 13.31
N ASP A 73 7.25 -0.65 12.86
CA ASP A 73 6.72 -1.74 13.69
C ASP A 73 7.70 -2.15 14.81
N PHE A 74 8.96 -2.39 14.47
CA PHE A 74 10.00 -2.74 15.44
C PHE A 74 10.34 -1.56 16.35
N GLY A 75 10.28 -0.32 15.84
CA GLY A 75 10.44 0.88 16.66
C GLY A 75 9.31 1.05 17.68
N ALA A 76 8.06 0.83 17.28
CA ALA A 76 6.92 0.85 18.19
C ALA A 76 7.03 -0.25 19.26
N ALA A 77 7.44 -1.46 18.86
CA ALA A 77 7.65 -2.58 19.79
C ALA A 77 8.81 -2.35 20.78
N ALA A 78 9.84 -1.61 20.37
CA ALA A 78 10.94 -1.23 21.25
C ALA A 78 10.52 -0.20 22.32
N LEU A 79 9.53 0.65 22.02
CA LEU A 79 8.96 1.62 22.97
C LEU A 79 7.89 1.00 23.87
N ASP A 80 7.07 0.11 23.31
CA ASP A 80 6.03 -0.63 24.01
C ASP A 80 6.04 -2.10 23.58
N PRO A 81 6.57 -3.02 24.42
CA PRO A 81 6.63 -4.45 24.11
C PRO A 81 5.26 -5.08 23.81
N MET A 82 4.14 -4.49 24.24
CA MET A 82 2.80 -5.00 23.92
C MET A 82 2.49 -4.88 22.42
N GLN A 83 3.08 -3.89 21.74
CA GLN A 83 3.01 -3.73 20.28
C GLN A 83 3.84 -4.79 19.54
N GLY A 84 4.78 -5.42 20.25
CA GLY A 84 5.61 -6.53 19.79
C GLY A 84 4.85 -7.81 19.51
N PHE A 85 3.56 -7.89 19.86
CA PHE A 85 2.80 -9.13 19.74
C PHE A 85 2.86 -9.66 18.30
N CYS A 86 2.53 -8.90 17.26
CA CYS A 86 2.51 -9.46 15.90
C CYS A 86 3.90 -9.72 15.28
N LEU A 87 4.99 -9.29 15.93
CA LEU A 87 6.37 -9.45 15.46
C LEU A 87 6.90 -10.85 15.81
N THR A 88 6.51 -11.81 14.99
CA THR A 88 6.95 -13.22 15.02
C THR A 88 7.59 -13.58 13.69
N ASP A 89 8.07 -14.81 13.49
CA ASP A 89 8.61 -15.23 12.18
C ASP A 89 7.57 -15.12 11.05
N GLY A 90 6.27 -15.19 11.39
CA GLY A 90 5.16 -14.92 10.46
C GLY A 90 5.15 -13.50 9.87
N TYR A 91 5.82 -12.54 10.51
CA TYR A 91 5.94 -11.15 10.04
C TYR A 91 6.56 -11.07 8.64
N TRP A 92 7.53 -11.95 8.34
CA TRP A 92 8.20 -11.96 7.04
C TRP A 92 7.28 -12.37 5.88
N GLY A 93 6.12 -12.96 6.19
CA GLY A 93 5.02 -13.16 5.24
C GLY A 93 4.46 -11.87 4.65
N LEU A 94 4.72 -10.71 5.26
CA LEU A 94 4.37 -9.41 4.68
C LEU A 94 5.15 -9.11 3.40
N ILE A 95 6.37 -9.65 3.22
CA ILE A 95 7.15 -9.46 1.98
C ILE A 95 6.35 -9.96 0.76
N PRO A 96 5.93 -11.24 0.67
CA PRO A 96 5.15 -11.71 -0.47
C PRO A 96 3.75 -11.05 -0.53
N ALA A 97 3.12 -10.74 0.60
CA ALA A 97 1.82 -10.05 0.59
C ALA A 97 1.91 -8.66 -0.07
N TYR A 98 2.89 -7.86 0.32
CA TYR A 98 3.15 -6.55 -0.28
C TYR A 98 3.69 -6.64 -1.70
N ALA A 99 4.44 -7.70 -2.03
CA ALA A 99 4.92 -7.93 -3.39
C ALA A 99 3.73 -8.11 -4.36
N VAL A 100 2.68 -8.82 -3.95
CA VAL A 100 1.45 -8.96 -4.76
C VAL A 100 0.77 -7.61 -5.00
N MET A 101 0.65 -6.77 -3.95
CA MET A 101 0.13 -5.40 -4.11
C MET A 101 0.98 -4.58 -5.09
N TRP A 102 2.30 -4.64 -4.94
CA TRP A 102 3.25 -3.94 -5.81
C TRP A 102 3.14 -4.39 -7.27
N MET A 103 3.04 -5.71 -7.50
CA MET A 103 2.85 -6.26 -8.83
C MET A 103 1.54 -5.82 -9.47
N GLY A 104 0.44 -5.76 -8.70
CA GLY A 104 -0.83 -5.20 -9.17
C GLY A 104 -0.70 -3.73 -9.57
N GLY A 105 0.00 -2.94 -8.75
CA GLY A 105 0.34 -1.56 -9.08
C GLY A 105 1.10 -1.44 -10.40
N ARG A 106 2.16 -2.23 -10.56
CA ARG A 106 2.96 -2.25 -11.80
C ARG A 106 2.14 -2.66 -13.01
N PHE A 107 1.21 -3.60 -12.84
CA PHE A 107 0.29 -4.00 -13.90
C PHE A 107 -0.64 -2.85 -14.29
N LEU A 108 -1.23 -2.14 -13.32
CA LEU A 108 -2.05 -0.94 -13.58
C LEU A 108 -1.26 0.17 -14.27
N GLY A 109 -0.01 0.38 -13.87
CA GLY A 109 0.87 1.39 -14.48
C GLY A 109 1.20 1.14 -15.96
N LYS A 110 0.97 -0.08 -16.48
CA LYS A 110 1.11 -0.42 -17.90
C LYS A 110 -0.17 -0.18 -18.72
N GLN A 111 -1.30 0.02 -18.06
CA GLN A 111 -2.58 0.26 -18.73
C GLN A 111 -2.61 1.66 -19.32
N GLN A 112 -3.32 1.86 -20.43
CA GLN A 112 -3.54 3.19 -21.02
C GLN A 112 -4.22 4.14 -20.03
N ASN A 113 -5.13 3.62 -19.21
CA ASN A 113 -5.80 4.34 -18.15
C ASN A 113 -5.73 3.56 -16.83
N PRO A 114 -4.70 3.80 -15.99
CA PRO A 114 -4.50 3.10 -14.72
C PRO A 114 -5.65 3.27 -13.72
N PHE A 115 -6.45 4.34 -13.85
CA PHE A 115 -7.60 4.65 -13.00
C PHE A 115 -8.95 4.41 -13.70
N ALA A 116 -8.96 3.66 -14.82
CA ALA A 116 -10.22 3.14 -15.35
C ALA A 116 -10.88 2.26 -14.29
N VAL A 117 -12.17 2.48 -14.03
CA VAL A 117 -12.88 1.88 -12.89
C VAL A 117 -12.76 0.35 -12.88
N MET A 118 -12.94 -0.30 -14.03
CA MET A 118 -12.93 -1.76 -14.11
C MET A 118 -11.56 -2.38 -13.77
N PRO A 119 -10.46 -2.08 -14.48
CA PRO A 119 -9.17 -2.66 -14.14
C PRO A 119 -8.67 -2.23 -12.77
N TYR A 120 -8.89 -0.99 -12.36
CA TYR A 120 -8.48 -0.50 -11.05
C TYR A 120 -9.16 -1.28 -9.92
N SER A 121 -10.49 -1.41 -9.96
CA SER A 121 -11.27 -2.12 -8.95
C SER A 121 -10.96 -3.62 -8.90
N ILE A 122 -10.80 -4.27 -10.06
CA ILE A 122 -10.45 -5.70 -10.10
C ILE A 122 -9.07 -5.93 -9.49
N VAL A 123 -8.07 -5.17 -9.92
CA VAL A 123 -6.70 -5.34 -9.41
C VAL A 123 -6.64 -5.03 -7.92
N SER A 124 -7.30 -3.96 -7.46
CA SER A 124 -7.30 -3.60 -6.04
C SER A 124 -7.93 -4.71 -5.18
N VAL A 125 -9.07 -5.26 -5.58
CA VAL A 125 -9.74 -6.35 -4.84
C VAL A 125 -8.91 -7.62 -4.86
N VAL A 126 -8.49 -8.09 -6.05
CA VAL A 126 -7.77 -9.35 -6.20
C VAL A 126 -6.45 -9.34 -5.44
N THR A 127 -5.68 -8.24 -5.54
CA THR A 127 -4.41 -8.14 -4.82
C THR A 127 -4.60 -8.04 -3.31
N THR A 128 -5.64 -7.32 -2.85
CA THR A 128 -5.95 -7.25 -1.41
C THR A 128 -6.35 -8.61 -0.85
N LEU A 129 -7.17 -9.38 -1.57
CA LEU A 129 -7.56 -10.74 -1.18
C LEU A 129 -6.34 -11.68 -1.15
N ALA A 130 -5.48 -11.61 -2.16
CA ALA A 130 -4.26 -12.41 -2.19
C ALA A 130 -3.30 -12.01 -1.05
N ALA A 131 -3.10 -10.72 -0.80
CA ALA A 131 -2.29 -10.23 0.31
C ALA A 131 -2.85 -10.68 1.66
N PHE A 132 -4.16 -10.64 1.84
CA PHE A 132 -4.85 -11.14 3.03
C PHE A 132 -4.55 -12.63 3.26
N VAL A 133 -4.75 -13.48 2.25
CA VAL A 133 -4.49 -14.92 2.36
C VAL A 133 -3.01 -15.17 2.66
N ILE A 134 -2.09 -14.54 1.91
CA ILE A 134 -0.65 -14.74 2.11
C ILE A 134 -0.22 -14.35 3.52
N SER A 135 -0.60 -13.15 3.98
CA SER A 135 -0.19 -12.64 5.29
C SER A 135 -0.81 -13.44 6.44
N THR A 136 -2.09 -13.81 6.31
CA THR A 136 -2.80 -14.63 7.30
C THR A 136 -2.17 -16.01 7.40
N GLN A 137 -1.97 -16.70 6.27
CA GLN A 137 -1.37 -18.03 6.24
C GLN A 137 0.05 -18.02 6.78
N ALA A 138 0.87 -17.03 6.43
CA ALA A 138 2.21 -16.91 6.95
C ALA A 138 2.21 -16.71 8.48
N TYR A 139 1.30 -15.89 9.01
CA TYR A 139 1.18 -15.69 10.45
C TYR A 139 0.75 -16.98 11.16
N TYR A 140 -0.30 -17.65 10.70
CA TYR A 140 -0.74 -18.90 11.33
C TYR A 140 0.32 -20.00 11.24
N LEU A 141 1.00 -20.16 10.10
CA LEU A 141 2.02 -21.21 9.93
C LEU A 141 3.33 -20.96 10.67
N PHE A 142 3.77 -19.71 10.79
CA PHE A 142 5.12 -19.39 11.24
C PHE A 142 5.18 -18.57 12.54
N SER A 143 4.06 -18.08 13.08
CA SER A 143 4.12 -17.27 14.31
C SER A 143 4.51 -18.04 15.57
N GLY A 144 4.41 -19.37 15.58
CA GLY A 144 4.61 -20.21 16.77
C GLY A 144 3.54 -20.04 17.85
N ARG A 145 2.41 -19.39 17.54
CA ARG A 145 1.34 -19.06 18.50
C ARG A 145 0.13 -19.96 18.45
N PHE A 146 0.00 -20.71 17.38
CA PHE A 146 -1.07 -21.67 17.20
C PHE A 146 -0.45 -23.06 17.17
N PRO A 147 -1.20 -24.08 17.60
CA PRO A 147 -0.81 -25.46 17.36
C PRO A 147 -0.82 -25.69 15.85
N ASN A 148 0.37 -25.64 15.24
CA ASN A 148 0.54 -25.63 13.79
C ASN A 148 0.58 -27.07 13.27
N HIS A 149 -0.53 -27.51 12.70
CA HIS A 149 -0.68 -28.87 12.15
C HIS A 149 -0.56 -28.92 10.61
N GLY A 150 -0.44 -27.77 9.94
CA GLY A 150 -0.14 -27.66 8.50
C GLY A 150 -0.96 -26.60 7.77
N MET A 151 -0.80 -26.54 6.44
CA MET A 151 -1.48 -25.54 5.60
C MET A 151 -2.99 -25.80 5.49
N GLN A 152 -3.42 -27.06 5.57
CA GLN A 152 -4.83 -27.45 5.38
C GLN A 152 -5.71 -27.04 6.55
N GLU A 153 -5.23 -27.07 7.79
CA GLU A 153 -6.01 -26.58 8.93
C GLU A 153 -5.92 -25.06 9.05
N THR A 154 -4.72 -24.49 8.84
CA THR A 154 -4.52 -23.04 9.04
C THR A 154 -5.34 -22.17 8.10
N ILE A 155 -5.68 -22.67 6.89
CA ILE A 155 -6.50 -21.95 5.92
C ILE A 155 -7.92 -21.66 6.39
N GLN A 156 -8.39 -22.33 7.44
CA GLN A 156 -9.71 -22.09 8.03
C GLN A 156 -9.72 -20.89 8.98
N TYR A 157 -8.54 -20.36 9.36
CA TYR A 157 -8.44 -19.28 10.32
C TYR A 157 -8.31 -17.90 9.68
N GLY A 158 -8.58 -16.88 10.48
CA GLY A 158 -8.37 -15.48 10.13
C GLY A 158 -9.46 -14.85 9.24
N TRP A 159 -10.39 -15.62 8.66
CA TRP A 159 -11.49 -15.08 7.83
C TRP A 159 -12.35 -14.03 8.54
N ASN A 160 -12.42 -14.07 9.87
CA ASN A 160 -13.09 -13.03 10.67
C ASN A 160 -12.43 -11.64 10.52
N TYR A 161 -11.16 -11.56 10.12
CA TYR A 161 -10.46 -10.30 9.86
C TYR A 161 -10.65 -9.78 8.43
N LEU A 162 -11.12 -10.63 7.50
CA LEU A 162 -11.26 -10.26 6.09
C LEU A 162 -12.16 -9.03 5.88
N PRO A 163 -13.36 -8.90 6.51
CA PRO A 163 -14.22 -7.75 6.29
C PRO A 163 -13.53 -6.42 6.62
N THR A 164 -12.84 -6.36 7.76
CA THR A 164 -12.13 -5.17 8.21
C THR A 164 -10.90 -4.88 7.34
N TYR A 165 -10.12 -5.92 7.04
CA TYR A 165 -8.93 -5.82 6.18
C TYR A 165 -9.27 -5.29 4.78
N LEU A 166 -10.32 -5.85 4.17
CA LEU A 166 -10.80 -5.44 2.86
C LEU A 166 -11.47 -4.06 2.94
N GLY A 167 -12.32 -3.82 3.94
CA GLY A 167 -13.08 -2.57 4.09
C GLY A 167 -12.19 -1.35 4.19
N TYR A 168 -11.19 -1.36 5.08
CA TYR A 168 -10.24 -0.24 5.22
C TYR A 168 -9.41 -0.02 3.97
N THR A 169 -8.95 -1.10 3.33
CA THR A 169 -8.15 -1.00 2.12
C THR A 169 -8.97 -0.44 0.94
N MET A 170 -10.21 -0.92 0.77
CA MET A 170 -11.11 -0.44 -0.28
C MET A 170 -11.53 1.01 -0.05
N MET A 171 -11.68 1.44 1.21
CA MET A 171 -11.92 2.85 1.55
C MET A 171 -10.79 3.74 1.00
N TYR A 172 -9.53 3.39 1.23
CA TYR A 172 -8.40 4.13 0.66
C TYR A 172 -8.43 4.14 -0.87
N PHE A 173 -8.66 2.99 -1.51
CA PHE A 173 -8.71 2.93 -2.97
C PHE A 173 -9.85 3.76 -3.56
N ALA A 174 -11.01 3.82 -2.91
CA ALA A 174 -12.13 4.67 -3.31
C ALA A 174 -11.76 6.16 -3.23
N ILE A 175 -11.13 6.58 -2.12
CA ILE A 175 -10.67 7.97 -1.94
C ILE A 175 -9.62 8.34 -3.01
N ILE A 176 -8.64 7.46 -3.23
CA ILE A 176 -7.60 7.65 -4.25
C ILE A 176 -8.22 7.78 -5.64
N TRP A 177 -9.15 6.89 -5.98
CA TRP A 177 -9.83 6.91 -7.27
C TRP A 177 -10.64 8.20 -7.45
N ALA A 178 -11.46 8.58 -6.46
CA ALA A 178 -12.25 9.81 -6.51
C ALA A 178 -11.36 11.05 -6.68
N THR A 179 -10.23 11.09 -5.96
CA THR A 179 -9.24 12.17 -6.07
C THR A 179 -8.63 12.21 -7.47
N ALA A 180 -8.25 11.06 -8.03
CA ALA A 180 -7.71 10.98 -9.39
C ALA A 180 -8.72 11.47 -10.44
N GLN A 181 -10.00 11.12 -10.28
CA GLN A 181 -11.07 11.56 -11.18
C GLN A 181 -11.32 13.07 -11.07
N LEU A 182 -11.30 13.63 -9.86
CA LEU A 182 -11.44 15.07 -9.64
C LEU A 182 -10.30 15.85 -10.32
N ILE A 183 -9.04 15.41 -10.12
CA ILE A 183 -7.88 16.04 -10.74
C ILE A 183 -7.98 16.00 -12.27
N ARG A 184 -8.47 14.90 -12.84
CA ARG A 184 -8.67 14.78 -14.29
C ARG A 184 -9.73 15.74 -14.80
N ARG A 185 -10.87 15.87 -14.11
CA ARG A 185 -11.93 16.82 -14.47
C ARG A 185 -11.42 18.26 -14.46
N VAL A 186 -10.79 18.68 -13.36
CA VAL A 186 -10.22 20.04 -13.23
C VAL A 186 -9.19 20.34 -14.33
N ARG A 187 -8.37 19.35 -14.71
CA ARG A 187 -7.40 19.53 -15.80
C ARG A 187 -8.09 19.70 -17.16
N ILE A 188 -9.15 18.94 -17.43
CA ILE A 188 -9.92 19.04 -18.68
C ILE A 188 -10.59 20.42 -18.76
N ASP A 189 -11.23 20.88 -17.69
CA ASP A 189 -11.91 22.18 -17.67
C ASP A 189 -10.95 23.34 -17.97
N ARG A 190 -9.73 23.29 -17.40
CA ARG A 190 -8.68 24.29 -17.67
C ARG A 190 -8.19 24.27 -19.12
N THR A 191 -8.13 23.10 -19.76
CA THR A 191 -7.71 23.01 -21.17
C THR A 191 -8.80 23.45 -22.14
N VAL A 192 -10.08 23.35 -21.76
CA VAL A 192 -11.21 23.84 -22.58
C VAL A 192 -11.35 25.37 -22.50
N GLN A 193 -10.92 25.98 -21.39
CA GLN A 193 -11.00 27.42 -21.17
C GLN A 193 -9.78 28.23 -21.67
N ALA A 194 -8.71 27.57 -22.11
CA ALA A 194 -7.47 28.20 -22.60
C ALA A 194 -7.40 28.20 -24.13
#